data_AF-A0A4U9CUH9-F1
#
_entry.id   AF-A0A4U9CUH9-F1
#
_cell.length_a   1.000
_cell.length_b   1.000
_cell.length_c   1.000
_cell.angle_alpha   90.00
_cell.angle_beta   90.00
_cell.angle_gamma   90.00
#
_symmetry.space_group_name_H-M   'P 1'
#
loop_
_entity.id
_entity.type
_entity.pdbx_description
1 polymer ?
#
loop_
_entity_poly.entity_id
_entity_poly.type
_entity_poly.pdbx_seq_one_letter_code
_entity_poly.pdbx_strand_id
1 'polypeptide(L)'
;MNSIMQSAGSSHYSTVGVAESRRFEYWNDVVLRHCIPAASVPMAGVDFEPGLRCAGWAWWISVRCPRRCHRWERTARYLRQGPDDDLWLGYMQGGYGQLEQGGRKAALAADSLVL
;
A
#
# COMPACT_ATOMS: atom_id res chain seq x y z
N MET A 1 27.15 -16.51 -26.23
CA MET A 1 26.65 -15.42 -25.35
C MET A 1 25.15 -15.59 -25.22
N ASN A 2 24.68 -16.35 -24.23
CA ASN A 2 23.25 -16.59 -24.02
C ASN A 2 22.78 -15.80 -22.80
N SER A 3 21.93 -14.81 -23.05
CA SER A 3 21.22 -14.05 -22.04
C SER A 3 20.17 -14.94 -21.38
N ILE A 4 20.36 -15.30 -20.12
CA ILE A 4 19.31 -15.88 -19.28
C ILE A 4 18.66 -14.69 -18.56
N MET A 5 17.66 -14.07 -19.20
CA MET A 5 16.67 -13.31 -18.44
C MET A 5 15.88 -14.33 -17.63
N GLN A 6 16.29 -14.54 -16.38
CA GLN A 6 15.46 -15.19 -15.38
C GLN A 6 14.12 -14.44 -15.36
N SER A 7 13.03 -15.14 -15.65
CA SER A 7 11.70 -14.62 -15.40
C SER A 7 11.62 -14.24 -13.92
N ALA A 8 11.56 -12.94 -13.62
CA ALA A 8 11.31 -12.49 -12.26
C ALA A 8 9.98 -13.12 -11.81
N GLY A 9 10.07 -14.09 -10.89
CA GLY A 9 8.89 -14.81 -10.40
C GLY A 9 7.85 -13.81 -9.89
N SER A 10 6.61 -13.93 -10.34
CA SER A 10 5.53 -13.14 -9.79
C SER A 10 5.05 -13.81 -8.49
N SER A 11 5.32 -13.15 -7.37
CA SER A 11 4.79 -13.58 -6.07
C SER A 11 3.48 -12.84 -5.80
N HIS A 12 2.44 -13.58 -5.46
CA HIS A 12 1.12 -13.04 -5.13
C HIS A 12 0.77 -13.38 -3.68
N TYR A 13 0.42 -12.37 -2.90
CA TYR A 13 0.01 -12.47 -1.52
C TYR A 13 -1.41 -11.93 -1.35
N SER A 14 -2.26 -12.67 -0.63
CA SER A 14 -3.66 -12.33 -0.41
C SER A 14 -4.10 -12.69 1.00
N THR A 15 -4.88 -11.81 1.65
CA THR A 15 -5.49 -12.08 2.97
C THR A 15 -6.87 -12.72 2.86
N VAL A 16 -7.30 -13.20 1.69
CA VAL A 16 -8.65 -13.80 1.52
C VAL A 16 -8.88 -14.95 2.50
N GLY A 17 -7.83 -15.73 2.81
CA GLY A 17 -7.87 -16.81 3.80
C GLY A 17 -7.70 -16.39 5.26
N VAL A 18 -7.47 -15.10 5.54
CA VAL A 18 -7.33 -14.57 6.90
C VAL A 18 -8.71 -14.15 7.42
N ALA A 19 -8.99 -14.47 8.68
CA ALA A 19 -10.22 -14.05 9.35
C ALA A 19 -10.39 -12.52 9.27
N GLU A 20 -11.59 -12.06 8.93
CA GLU A 20 -11.89 -10.65 8.64
C GLU A 20 -11.38 -9.68 9.70
N SER A 21 -11.60 -10.00 10.98
CA SER A 21 -11.15 -9.21 12.13
C SER A 21 -9.63 -9.04 12.24
N ARG A 22 -8.85 -9.91 11.59
CA ARG A 22 -7.39 -9.91 11.60
C ARG A 22 -6.76 -9.42 10.30
N ARG A 23 -7.54 -9.21 9.23
CA ARG A 23 -7.01 -8.84 7.91
C ARG A 23 -6.23 -7.53 7.96
N PHE A 24 -6.72 -6.54 8.71
CA PHE A 24 -6.04 -5.26 8.86
C PHE A 24 -4.71 -5.40 9.61
N GLU A 25 -4.72 -6.07 10.77
CA GLU A 25 -3.51 -6.30 11.59
C GLU A 25 -2.45 -7.06 10.78
N TYR A 26 -2.87 -8.14 10.11
CA TYR A 26 -1.98 -8.94 9.27
C TYR A 26 -1.41 -8.12 8.10
N TRP A 27 -2.23 -7.31 7.44
CA TRP A 27 -1.76 -6.43 6.36
C TRP A 27 -0.80 -5.36 6.86
N ASN A 28 -1.07 -4.77 8.03
CA ASN A 28 -0.19 -3.80 8.66
C ASN A 28 1.20 -4.41 8.88
N ASP A 29 1.25 -5.60 9.48
CA ASP A 29 2.49 -6.31 9.77
C ASP A 29 3.24 -6.74 8.50
N VAL A 30 2.55 -7.21 7.46
CA VAL A 30 3.21 -7.73 6.26
C VAL A 30 3.55 -6.65 5.25
N VAL A 31 2.65 -5.69 5.01
CA VAL A 31 2.82 -4.70 3.95
C VAL A 31 3.50 -3.43 4.46
N LEU A 32 3.09 -2.90 5.62
CA LEU A 32 3.69 -1.65 6.11
C LEU A 32 5.07 -1.87 6.72
N ARG A 33 5.33 -3.04 7.31
CA ARG A 33 6.66 -3.32 7.84
C ARG A 33 7.70 -3.61 6.75
N HIS A 34 7.28 -4.19 5.63
CA HIS A 34 8.21 -4.73 4.63
C HIS A 34 8.20 -4.01 3.28
N CYS A 35 7.07 -3.40 2.88
CA CYS A 35 6.95 -2.78 1.56
C CYS A 35 6.86 -1.26 1.64
N ILE A 36 6.09 -0.71 2.60
CA ILE A 36 5.97 0.75 2.77
C ILE A 36 5.95 1.10 4.26
N PRO A 37 7.11 1.36 4.88
CA PRO A 37 7.21 1.80 6.27
C PRO A 37 6.30 3.01 6.52
N ALA A 38 5.28 2.83 7.34
CA ALA A 38 4.32 3.86 7.72
C ALA A 38 3.47 3.41 8.91
N ALA A 39 2.83 4.36 9.59
CA ALA A 39 1.76 4.07 10.54
C ALA A 39 0.43 3.95 9.80
N SER A 40 -0.43 3.01 10.21
CA SER A 40 -1.80 2.92 9.72
C SER A 40 -2.76 2.58 10.85
N VAL A 41 -3.88 3.31 10.91
CA VAL A 41 -4.92 3.17 11.94
C VAL A 41 -6.27 2.96 11.26
N PRO A 42 -7.02 1.89 11.58
CA PRO A 42 -8.30 1.62 10.93
C PRO A 42 -9.37 2.64 11.37
N MET A 43 -10.25 3.03 10.45
CA MET A 43 -11.28 4.05 10.70
C MET A 43 -12.69 3.43 10.71
N ALA A 44 -13.03 2.64 11.73
CA ALA A 44 -14.35 2.05 12.03
C ALA A 44 -15.10 1.35 10.87
N GLY A 45 -15.30 0.03 11.01
CA GLY A 45 -15.96 -0.84 10.02
C GLY A 45 -14.92 -1.64 9.24
N VAL A 46 -14.80 -2.93 9.55
CA VAL A 46 -13.65 -3.79 9.20
C VAL A 46 -13.80 -4.59 7.90
N ASP A 47 -14.60 -4.08 6.95
CA ASP A 47 -14.59 -4.64 5.59
C ASP A 47 -13.29 -4.21 4.90
N PHE A 48 -12.24 -5.03 5.01
CA PHE A 48 -10.90 -4.74 4.48
C PHE A 48 -10.37 -5.91 3.64
N GLU A 49 -10.15 -5.66 2.35
CA GLU A 49 -9.66 -6.64 1.36
C GLU A 49 -8.34 -6.14 0.73
N PRO A 50 -7.21 -6.38 1.39
CA PRO A 50 -5.91 -6.05 0.84
C PRO A 50 -5.37 -7.16 -0.09
N GLY A 51 -4.61 -6.73 -1.10
CA GLY A 51 -3.82 -7.58 -1.97
C GLY A 51 -2.40 -7.01 -2.12
N LEU A 52 -1.42 -7.90 -2.25
CA LEU A 52 -0.05 -7.54 -2.59
C LEU A 52 0.41 -8.42 -3.74
N ARG A 53 0.89 -7.79 -4.80
CA ARG A 53 1.51 -8.48 -5.93
C ARG A 53 2.91 -7.93 -6.13
N CYS A 54 3.87 -8.81 -6.29
CA CYS A 54 5.20 -8.46 -6.76
C CYS A 54 5.29 -8.81 -8.25
N ALA A 55 5.72 -7.84 -9.06
CA ALA A 55 5.96 -8.03 -10.49
C ALA A 55 7.30 -7.39 -10.86
N GLY A 56 8.30 -8.22 -11.16
CA GLY A 56 9.64 -7.74 -11.48
C GLY A 56 10.29 -7.07 -10.28
N TRP A 57 10.69 -5.81 -10.44
CA TRP A 57 11.35 -4.98 -9.42
C TRP A 57 10.38 -4.10 -8.62
N ALA A 58 9.08 -4.13 -8.93
CA ALA A 58 8.08 -3.26 -8.30
C ALA A 58 7.10 -4.06 -7.43
N TRP A 59 6.79 -3.49 -6.26
CA TRP A 59 5.75 -3.96 -5.36
C TRP A 59 4.44 -3.23 -5.67
N TRP A 60 3.39 -3.97 -5.97
CA TRP A 60 2.07 -3.44 -6.26
C TRP A 60 1.15 -3.80 -5.11
N ILE A 61 0.79 -2.80 -4.32
CA ILE A 61 -0.13 -2.95 -3.20
C ILE A 61 -1.48 -2.46 -3.65
N SER A 62 -2.49 -3.33 -3.58
CA SER A 62 -3.88 -2.95 -3.76
C SER A 62 -4.60 -3.05 -2.43
N VAL A 63 -5.41 -2.05 -2.13
CA VAL A 63 -6.29 -2.08 -0.96
C VAL A 63 -7.68 -1.78 -1.46
N ARG A 64 -8.57 -2.75 -1.36
CA ARG A 64 -10.00 -2.54 -1.57
C ARG A 64 -10.65 -2.48 -0.21
N CYS A 65 -11.41 -1.43 0.03
CA CYS A 65 -12.28 -1.43 1.19
C CYS A 65 -13.55 -0.62 0.91
N PRO A 66 -14.75 -1.19 1.17
CA PRO A 66 -16.03 -0.56 0.83
C PRO A 66 -16.48 0.55 1.79
N ARG A 67 -15.74 0.81 2.89
CA ARG A 67 -16.05 1.87 3.89
C ARG A 67 -14.84 2.77 4.15
N ARG A 68 -14.89 3.68 5.13
CA ARG A 68 -13.70 4.47 5.51
C ARG A 68 -12.65 3.51 6.06
N CYS A 69 -11.56 3.32 5.31
CA CYS A 69 -10.66 2.19 5.56
C CYS A 69 -9.69 2.45 6.70
N HIS A 70 -8.84 3.46 6.55
CA HIS A 70 -7.78 3.74 7.49
C HIS A 70 -7.18 5.12 7.24
N ARG A 71 -6.52 5.65 8.28
CA ARG A 71 -5.62 6.79 8.17
C ARG A 71 -4.19 6.24 8.04
N TRP A 72 -3.48 6.71 7.04
CA TRP A 72 -2.10 6.33 6.74
C TRP A 72 -1.18 7.54 6.94
N GLU A 73 -0.03 7.33 7.59
CA GLU A 73 0.92 8.41 7.89
C GLU A 73 2.37 7.93 7.78
N ARG A 74 3.16 8.59 6.91
CA ARG A 74 4.58 8.33 6.69
C ARG A 74 5.42 9.54 7.10
N THR A 75 5.88 9.50 8.35
CA THR A 75 6.74 10.54 8.94
C THR A 75 8.21 10.41 8.51
N ALA A 76 9.03 11.43 8.82
CA ALA A 76 10.48 11.41 8.61
C ALA A 76 11.21 10.26 9.33
N ARG A 77 10.62 9.67 10.37
CA ARG A 77 11.16 8.45 11.00
C ARG A 77 11.06 7.24 10.07
N TYR A 78 9.98 7.13 9.30
CA TYR A 78 9.76 6.03 8.38
C TYR A 78 10.53 6.21 7.07
N LEU A 79 10.66 7.44 6.58
CA LEU A 79 11.44 7.73 5.37
C LEU A 79 12.92 7.35 5.54
N ARG A 80 13.51 7.65 6.71
CA ARG A 80 14.91 7.33 7.02
C ARG A 80 15.23 5.84 7.22
N GLN A 81 14.24 4.95 7.13
CA GLN A 81 14.45 3.50 7.28
C GLN A 81 14.73 2.80 5.94
N GLY A 82 14.39 3.43 4.81
CA GLY A 82 14.66 2.92 3.47
C GLY A 82 15.70 3.77 2.74
N PRO A 83 16.04 3.39 1.50
CA PRO A 83 16.81 4.22 0.58
C PRO A 83 16.15 5.59 0.36
N ASP A 84 16.97 6.64 0.20
CA ASP A 84 16.48 8.01 -0.03
C ASP A 84 15.79 8.18 -1.41
N ASP A 85 15.98 7.23 -2.33
CA ASP A 85 15.46 7.23 -3.69
C ASP A 85 14.21 6.36 -3.92
N ASP A 86 13.62 5.82 -2.84
CA ASP A 86 12.38 5.05 -2.91
C ASP A 86 11.19 5.94 -3.35
N LEU A 87 10.68 5.69 -4.57
CA LEU A 87 9.48 6.34 -5.08
C LEU A 87 8.23 5.51 -4.75
N TRP A 88 7.17 6.20 -4.32
CA TRP A 88 5.85 5.60 -4.12
C TRP A 88 4.84 6.25 -5.04
N LEU A 89 4.17 5.44 -5.86
CA LEU A 89 3.11 5.89 -6.75
C LEU A 89 1.78 5.30 -6.28
N GLY A 90 0.82 6.17 -5.94
CA GLY A 90 -0.54 5.80 -5.61
C GLY A 90 -1.49 6.09 -6.77
N TYR A 91 -2.34 5.13 -7.11
CA TYR A 91 -3.43 5.33 -8.06
C TYR A 91 -4.76 4.93 -7.45
N MET A 92 -5.74 5.84 -7.52
CA MET A 92 -7.07 5.64 -6.97
C MET A 92 -8.00 5.09 -8.04
N GLN A 93 -8.13 3.76 -8.12
CA GLN A 93 -9.07 3.14 -9.06
C GLN A 93 -10.54 3.53 -8.80
N GLY A 94 -10.87 3.89 -7.56
CA GLY A 94 -12.19 4.39 -7.17
C GLY A 94 -12.21 4.89 -5.73
N GLY A 95 -13.31 5.54 -5.35
CA GLY A 95 -13.48 6.09 -4.00
C GLY A 95 -13.00 7.53 -3.86
N TYR A 96 -12.82 7.95 -2.61
CA TYR A 96 -12.42 9.30 -2.22
C TYR A 96 -11.41 9.26 -1.09
N GLY A 97 -10.43 10.15 -1.12
CA GLY A 97 -9.42 10.29 -0.07
C GLY A 97 -8.89 11.71 0.05
N GLN A 98 -8.02 11.91 1.03
CA GLN A 98 -7.25 13.15 1.18
C GLN A 98 -5.80 12.79 1.46
N LEU A 99 -4.88 13.53 0.85
CA LEU A 99 -3.45 13.44 1.08
C LEU A 99 -2.94 14.78 1.58
N GLU A 100 -2.02 14.76 2.54
CA GLU A 100 -1.34 15.95 3.03
C GLU A 100 0.17 15.76 3.04
N GLN A 101 0.90 16.73 2.49
CA GLN A 101 2.37 16.76 2.52
C GLN A 101 2.87 18.20 2.53
N GLY A 102 3.82 18.50 3.42
CA GLY A 102 4.41 19.84 3.52
C GLY A 102 3.38 20.95 3.74
N GLY A 103 2.29 20.65 4.47
CA GLY A 103 1.17 21.56 4.72
C GLY A 103 0.22 21.76 3.52
N ARG A 104 0.48 21.11 2.37
CA ARG A 104 -0.42 21.13 1.22
C ARG A 104 -1.34 19.93 1.27
N LYS A 105 -2.62 20.15 0.97
CA LYS A 105 -3.66 19.13 0.96
C LYS A 105 -4.18 18.93 -0.46
N ALA A 106 -4.38 17.68 -0.84
CA ALA A 106 -5.00 17.29 -2.10
C ALA A 106 -6.18 16.36 -1.81
N ALA A 107 -7.32 16.63 -2.45
CA ALA A 107 -8.43 15.69 -2.50
C ALA A 107 -8.15 14.67 -3.59
N LEU A 108 -8.36 13.39 -3.29
CA LEU A 108 -8.21 12.29 -4.24
C LEU A 108 -9.60 11.77 -4.60
N ALA A 109 -9.81 11.56 -5.90
CA ALA A 109 -11.01 10.95 -6.47
C ALA A 109 -10.62 9.75 -7.33
N ALA A 110 -11.61 9.08 -7.94
CA ALA A 110 -11.35 8.10 -8.98
C ALA A 110 -10.41 8.68 -10.05
N ASP A 111 -9.50 7.84 -10.52
CA ASP A 111 -8.47 8.14 -11.51
C ASP A 111 -7.38 9.14 -11.07
N SER A 112 -7.35 9.50 -9.78
CA SER A 112 -6.27 10.33 -9.24
C SER A 112 -4.97 9.54 -9.14
N LEU A 113 -3.88 10.17 -9.60
CA LEU A 113 -2.51 9.68 -9.47
C LEU A 113 -1.75 10.58 -8.49
N VAL A 114 -1.00 9.98 -7.55
CA VAL A 114 -0.17 10.69 -6.57
C VAL A 114 1.24 10.10 -6.52
N LEU A 115 2.22 10.98 -6.42
CA LEU A 115 3.65 10.69 -6.28
C LEU A 115 4.21 11.53 -5.15
#